data_AF-A0A7U8K7C8-F1
#
_entry.id   AF-A0A7U8K7C8-F1
#
_cell.length_a   1.000
_cell.length_b   1.000
_cell.length_c   1.000
_cell.angle_alpha   90.00
_cell.angle_beta   90.00
_cell.angle_gamma   90.00
#
_symmetry.space_group_name_H-M   'P 1'
#
loop_
_entity.id
_entity.type
_entity.pdbx_description
1 polymer ?
#
loop_
_entity_poly.entity_id
_entity_poly.type
_entity_poly.pdbx_seq_one_letter_code
_entity_poly.pdbx_strand_id
1 'polypeptide(L)'
;MKTASPSKKSLSRILPHLLLALIVSIAAIEPNLAHANGGLDKVNTSMQKVLDLLSGVSITIVTIAIIWSGYKMAFRHARFMDVVPVLGGALVVGAAAEIASYLLR
;
A
#
# COMPACT_ATOMS: atom_id res chain seq x y z
N MET A 1 -23.68 20.84 6.51
CA MET A 1 -23.86 19.38 6.42
C MET A 1 -22.91 18.74 7.42
N LYS A 2 -23.47 18.12 8.46
CA LYS A 2 -22.83 17.79 9.75
C LYS A 2 -21.86 16.62 9.57
N THR A 3 -20.58 16.85 9.85
CA THR A 3 -19.53 15.84 9.87
C THR A 3 -19.82 14.81 10.95
N ALA A 4 -20.28 13.63 10.55
CA ALA A 4 -20.48 12.51 11.46
C ALA A 4 -19.10 11.95 11.85
N SER A 5 -18.54 12.51 12.92
CA SER A 5 -17.41 11.92 13.65
C SER A 5 -17.82 10.55 14.17
N PRO A 6 -17.23 9.44 13.70
CA PRO A 6 -17.58 8.12 14.20
C PRO A 6 -17.00 7.99 15.60
N SER A 7 -17.88 7.65 16.55
CA SER A 7 -17.60 7.38 17.95
C SER A 7 -16.29 6.61 18.16
N LYS A 8 -15.35 7.20 18.93
CA LYS A 8 -14.04 6.64 19.33
C LYS A 8 -14.09 5.17 19.80
N LYS A 9 -15.25 4.72 20.31
CA LYS A 9 -15.49 3.37 20.84
C LYS A 9 -15.61 2.30 19.76
N SER A 10 -16.02 2.67 18.54
CA SER A 10 -16.02 1.77 17.38
C SER A 10 -14.61 1.67 16.81
N LEU A 11 -13.94 2.82 16.63
CA LEU A 11 -12.57 2.88 16.12
C LEU A 11 -11.58 2.03 16.94
N SER A 12 -11.70 2.02 18.27
CA SER A 12 -10.85 1.18 19.14
C SER A 12 -11.10 -0.32 19.02
N ARG A 13 -12.25 -0.75 18.48
CA ARG A 13 -12.58 -2.16 18.26
C ARG A 13 -12.15 -2.66 16.87
N ILE A 14 -12.22 -1.81 15.85
CA ILE A 14 -11.73 -2.12 14.51
C ILE A 14 -10.21 -1.93 14.35
N LEU A 15 -9.59 -1.09 15.17
CA LEU A 15 -8.14 -0.88 15.16
C LEU A 15 -7.32 -2.17 15.35
N PRO A 16 -7.60 -3.05 16.33
CA PRO A 16 -6.86 -4.31 16.48
C PRO A 16 -7.08 -5.25 15.30
N HIS A 17 -8.27 -5.26 14.66
CA HIS A 17 -8.52 -6.08 13.48
C HIS A 17 -7.78 -5.56 12.24
N LEU A 18 -7.67 -4.23 12.07
CA LEU A 18 -6.88 -3.60 11.01
C LEU A 18 -5.38 -3.85 11.19
N LEU A 19 -4.88 -3.75 12.42
CA LEU A 19 -3.49 -4.06 12.76
C LEU A 19 -3.18 -5.54 12.52
N LEU A 20 -4.08 -6.43 12.93
CA LEU A 20 -3.93 -7.87 12.71
C LEU A 20 -3.97 -8.21 11.22
N ALA A 21 -4.88 -7.62 10.44
CA ALA A 21 -4.95 -7.81 9.00
C ALA A 21 -3.67 -7.35 8.30
N LEU A 22 -3.10 -6.21 8.72
CA LEU A 22 -1.82 -5.71 8.21
C LEU A 22 -0.67 -6.68 8.52
N ILE A 23 -0.58 -7.15 9.77
CA ILE A 23 0.46 -8.09 10.21
C ILE A 23 0.31 -9.44 9.48
N VAL A 24 -0.92 -9.94 9.31
CA VAL A 24 -1.20 -11.19 8.58
C VAL A 24 -0.87 -11.06 7.11
N SER A 25 -1.19 -9.93 6.46
CA SER A 25 -0.78 -9.68 5.08
C SER A 25 0.74 -9.69 4.94
N ILE A 26 1.47 -9.10 5.89
CA ILE A 26 2.94 -9.10 5.89
C ILE A 26 3.49 -10.52 6.13
N ALA A 27 2.91 -11.27 7.06
CA ALA A 27 3.33 -12.64 7.39
C ALA A 27 3.02 -13.65 6.27
N ALA A 28 1.94 -13.43 5.50
CA ALA A 28 1.57 -14.27 4.37
C ALA A 28 2.52 -14.14 3.17
N ILE A 29 3.25 -13.03 3.09
CA ILE A 29 4.20 -12.76 2.00
C ILE A 29 5.57 -13.40 2.29
N GLU A 30 5.98 -13.53 3.56
CA GLU A 30 7.23 -14.19 3.97
C GLU A 30 7.09 -14.86 5.37
N PRO A 31 7.07 -16.21 5.46
CA PRO A 31 6.95 -16.93 6.73
C PRO A 31 8.19 -16.82 7.63
N ASN A 32 9.30 -16.28 7.12
CA ASN A 32 10.58 -16.24 7.83
C ASN A 32 10.77 -15.02 8.75
N LEU A 33 9.88 -14.03 8.68
CA LEU A 33 9.89 -12.87 9.60
C LEU A 33 9.48 -13.24 11.03
N ALA A 34 8.86 -14.41 11.23
CA ALA A 34 8.42 -14.90 12.53
C ALA A 34 9.55 -15.46 13.41
N HIS A 35 10.76 -15.68 12.86
CA HIS A 35 11.88 -16.31 13.60
C HIS A 35 12.92 -15.28 14.07
N ALA A 36 12.63 -14.68 15.23
CA ALA A 36 13.42 -13.67 15.94
C ALA A 36 14.70 -14.20 16.62
N ASN A 37 15.60 -14.85 15.88
CA ASN A 37 16.83 -15.46 16.46
C ASN A 37 18.16 -14.80 16.00
N GLY A 38 18.19 -13.53 15.61
CA GLY A 38 19.45 -12.85 15.27
C GLY A 38 19.29 -11.33 15.28
N GLY A 39 19.79 -10.68 16.33
CA GLY A 39 19.65 -9.23 16.55
C GLY A 39 20.43 -8.40 15.53
N LEU A 40 19.82 -7.30 15.09
CA LEU A 40 20.38 -6.21 14.27
C LEU A 40 20.70 -6.53 12.80
N ASP A 41 21.55 -7.50 12.47
CA ASP A 41 21.86 -7.82 11.05
C ASP A 41 20.66 -8.37 10.29
N LYS A 42 19.85 -9.17 10.99
CA LYS A 42 18.60 -9.70 10.45
C LYS A 42 17.53 -8.62 10.33
N VAL A 43 17.57 -7.57 11.16
CA VAL A 43 16.65 -6.43 11.08
C VAL A 43 16.99 -5.55 9.88
N ASN A 44 18.27 -5.26 9.66
CA ASN A 44 18.73 -4.54 8.45
C ASN A 44 18.35 -5.31 7.18
N THR A 45 18.61 -6.62 7.15
CA THR A 45 18.20 -7.49 6.04
C THR A 45 16.67 -7.54 5.85
N SER A 46 15.90 -7.56 6.94
CA SER A 46 14.44 -7.57 6.88
C SER A 46 13.89 -6.23 6.40
N MET A 47 14.47 -5.09 6.81
CA MET A 47 14.11 -3.78 6.27
C MET A 47 14.39 -3.70 4.77
N GLN A 48 15.55 -4.18 4.31
CA GLN A 48 15.89 -4.20 2.88
C GLN A 48 14.86 -5.01 2.06
N LYS A 49 14.49 -6.20 2.55
CA LYS A 49 13.46 -7.05 1.90
C LYS A 49 12.08 -6.42 1.90
N VAL A 50 11.68 -5.79 3.01
CA VAL A 50 10.39 -5.08 3.09
C VAL A 50 10.33 -3.95 2.08
N LEU A 51 11.44 -3.25 1.84
CA LEU A 51 11.51 -2.19 0.83
C LEU A 51 11.41 -2.73 -0.59
N ASP A 52 12.14 -3.80 -0.91
CA ASP A 52 12.03 -4.46 -2.22
C ASP A 52 10.59 -4.91 -2.50
N LEU A 53 9.94 -5.51 -1.50
CA LEU A 53 8.54 -5.90 -1.58
C LEU A 53 7.63 -4.68 -1.74
N LEU A 54 7.86 -3.60 -0.98
CA LEU A 54 7.05 -2.39 -1.04
C LEU A 54 7.13 -1.73 -2.42
N SER A 55 8.33 -1.68 -3.02
CA SER A 55 8.54 -1.18 -4.38
C SER A 55 7.91 -2.09 -5.44
N GLY A 56 8.02 -3.42 -5.30
CA GLY A 56 7.35 -4.38 -6.18
C GLY A 56 5.82 -4.30 -6.13
N VAL A 57 5.26 -4.12 -4.93
CA VAL A 57 3.83 -3.91 -4.73
C VAL A 57 3.38 -2.57 -5.31
N SER A 58 4.16 -1.50 -5.18
CA SER A 58 3.85 -0.20 -5.77
C SER A 58 3.66 -0.28 -7.29
N ILE A 59 4.63 -0.88 -8.00
CA ILE A 59 4.56 -1.07 -9.47
C ILE A 59 3.34 -1.91 -9.87
N THR A 60 3.03 -2.94 -9.09
CA THR A 60 1.86 -3.79 -9.33
C THR A 60 0.56 -3.00 -9.22
N ILE A 61 0.42 -2.17 -8.18
CA ILE A 61 -0.77 -1.33 -7.96
C ILE A 61 -0.89 -0.27 -9.07
N VAL A 62 0.22 0.37 -9.46
CA VAL A 62 0.24 1.36 -10.56
C VAL A 62 -0.26 0.74 -11.86
N THR A 63 0.16 -0.50 -12.14
CA THR A 63 -0.28 -1.24 -13.33
C THR A 63 -1.80 -1.46 -13.33
N ILE A 64 -2.36 -1.91 -12.22
CA ILE A 64 -3.81 -2.13 -12.08
C ILE A 64 -4.58 -0.81 -12.20
N ALA A 65 -4.05 0.29 -11.65
CA ALA A 65 -4.68 1.61 -11.73
C ALA A 65 -4.76 2.14 -13.17
N ILE A 66 -3.71 1.94 -13.96
CA ILE A 66 -3.69 2.32 -15.39
C ILE A 66 -4.71 1.49 -16.18
N ILE A 67 -4.78 0.19 -15.94
CA ILE A 67 -5.76 -0.70 -16.60
C ILE A 67 -7.19 -0.25 -16.26
N TRP A 68 -7.47 0.02 -14.99
CA TRP A 68 -8.79 0.45 -14.54
C TRP A 68 -9.17 1.83 -15.10
N SER A 69 -8.20 2.74 -15.16
CA SER A 69 -8.33 4.04 -15.84
C SER A 69 -8.69 3.88 -17.32
N GLY A 70 -7.92 3.06 -18.05
CA GLY A 70 -8.14 2.79 -19.48
C GLY A 70 -9.50 2.13 -19.74
N TYR A 71 -9.91 1.18 -18.90
CA TYR A 71 -11.21 0.52 -19.00
C TYR A 71 -12.38 1.52 -18.86
N LYS A 72 -12.31 2.45 -17.89
CA LYS A 72 -13.32 3.51 -17.76
C LYS A 72 -13.34 4.45 -18.96
N MET A 73 -12.18 4.81 -19.51
CA MET A 73 -12.08 5.72 -20.65
C MET A 73 -12.63 5.10 -21.94
N ALA A 74 -12.34 3.81 -22.18
CA ALA A 74 -12.73 3.11 -23.41
C ALA A 74 -14.21 2.71 -23.45
N PHE A 75 -14.79 2.20 -22.35
CA PHE A 75 -16.11 1.55 -22.39
C PHE A 75 -17.24 2.31 -21.72
N ARG A 76 -16.98 3.43 -21.03
CA ARG A 76 -18.03 4.20 -20.34
C ARG A 76 -18.36 5.56 -20.95
N HIS A 77 -17.73 5.94 -22.07
CA HIS A 77 -17.74 7.34 -22.57
C HIS A 77 -17.50 8.35 -21.43
N ALA A 78 -16.78 7.91 -20.39
CA ALA A 78 -16.57 8.69 -19.19
C ALA A 78 -15.54 9.77 -19.52
N ARG A 79 -15.85 11.00 -19.13
CA ARG A 79 -14.97 12.14 -19.36
C ARG A 79 -13.65 11.86 -18.62
N PHE A 80 -12.53 12.31 -19.17
CA PHE A 80 -11.19 12.13 -18.56
C PHE A 80 -11.16 12.49 -17.05
N MET A 81 -12.01 13.45 -16.66
CA MET A 81 -12.26 13.85 -15.27
C MET A 81 -12.66 12.72 -14.30
N ASP A 82 -13.28 11.63 -14.77
CA ASP A 82 -13.69 10.49 -13.93
C ASP A 82 -12.54 9.49 -13.68
N VAL A 83 -11.42 9.70 -14.36
CA VAL A 83 -10.21 8.88 -14.34
C VAL A 83 -9.04 9.58 -13.65
N VAL A 84 -8.96 10.92 -13.74
CA VAL A 84 -7.95 11.76 -13.07
C VAL A 84 -7.71 11.40 -11.59
N PRO A 85 -8.73 11.15 -10.75
CA PRO A 85 -8.49 10.86 -9.33
C PRO A 85 -7.67 9.58 -9.11
N VAL A 86 -7.89 8.54 -9.93
CA VAL A 86 -7.16 7.27 -9.77
C VAL A 86 -5.78 7.33 -10.40
N LEU A 87 -5.62 8.01 -11.54
CA LEU A 87 -4.29 8.26 -12.09
C LEU A 87 -3.45 9.15 -11.15
N GLY A 88 -4.06 10.18 -10.54
CA GLY A 88 -3.39 11.02 -9.55
C GLY A 88 -2.95 10.23 -8.32
N GLY A 89 -3.82 9.35 -7.80
CA GLY A 89 -3.47 8.45 -6.71
C GLY A 89 -2.33 7.49 -7.07
N ALA A 90 -2.39 6.87 -8.24
CA ALA A 90 -1.35 5.95 -8.71
C ALA A 90 0.00 6.65 -8.94
N LEU A 91 -0.01 7.88 -9.46
CA LEU A 91 1.21 8.66 -9.64
C LEU A 91 1.88 8.97 -8.30
N VAL A 92 1.11 9.33 -7.28
CA VAL A 92 1.64 9.59 -5.93
C VAL A 92 2.19 8.30 -5.29
N VAL A 93 1.50 7.17 -5.46
CA VAL A 93 1.99 5.86 -4.97
C VAL A 93 3.29 5.45 -5.68
N GLY A 94 3.38 5.64 -6.99
CA GLY A 94 4.60 5.40 -7.77
C GLY A 94 5.76 6.29 -7.32
N ALA A 95 5.50 7.59 -7.15
CA ALA A 95 6.51 8.55 -6.66
C ALA A 95 7.01 8.23 -5.24
N ALA A 96 6.13 7.73 -4.37
CA ALA A 96 6.52 7.32 -3.02
C ALA A 96 7.49 6.13 -3.01
N ALA A 97 7.36 5.19 -3.96
CA ALA A 97 8.26 4.04 -4.07
C ALA A 97 9.69 4.43 -4.49
N GLU A 98 9.82 5.41 -5.39
CA GLU A 98 11.13 5.96 -5.77
C GLU A 98 11.80 6.69 -4.60
N ILE A 99 11.05 7.50 -3.84
CA ILE A 99 11.59 8.20 -2.66
C ILE A 99 12.04 7.19 -1.58
N ALA A 100 11.27 6.13 -1.35
CA ALA A 100 11.65 5.07 -0.41
C ALA A 100 12.91 4.32 -0.85
N SER A 101 13.04 4.05 -2.15
CA SER A 101 14.21 3.38 -2.73
C SER A 101 15.46 4.26 -2.68
N TYR A 102 15.30 5.59 -2.84
CA TYR A 102 16.42 6.55 -2.80
C TYR A 102 16.91 6.86 -1.38
N LEU A 103 16.06 6.79 -0.36
CA LEU A 103 16.45 7.09 1.03
C LEU A 103 17.29 6.00 1.71
N LEU A 104 17.31 4.78 1.17
CA LEU A 104 17.98 3.62 1.78
C LEU A 104 19.17 3.08 0.97
N ARG A 105 19.47 3.71 -0.17
CA ARG A 105 20.62 3.42 -1.03
C ARG A 105 21.69 4.48 -0.86
#